data_AF-A0A7Y5TB76-F1
#
_entry.id   AF-A0A7Y5TB76-F1
#
_cell.length_a   1.000
_cell.length_b   1.000
_cell.length_c   1.000
_cell.angle_alpha   90.00
_cell.angle_beta   90.00
_cell.angle_gamma   90.00
#
_symmetry.space_group_name_H-M   'P 1'
#
loop_
_entity.id
_entity.type
_entity.pdbx_description
1 polymer ?
#
loop_
_entity_poly.entity_id
_entity_poly.type
_entity_poly.pdbx_seq_one_letter_code
_entity_poly.pdbx_strand_id
1 'polypeptide(L)'
;ALRDCDAAILGTASPVAILVADLVVGAVRHRSTDLLLVDGCVPRNVDPRVRGVLGVTLLDIADLRSGDLAPAWSDEAAAAAGLVDAEVERLRRWWVRRASRRGSALDVEPVGL
;
A
#
# COMPACT_ATOMS: atom_id res chain seq x y z
N ALA A 1 -4.76 -11.23 -24.49
CA ALA A 1 -4.09 -10.36 -23.49
C ALA A 1 -3.26 -11.20 -22.54
N LEU A 2 -3.81 -11.80 -21.46
CA LEU A 2 -2.99 -12.54 -20.48
C LEU A 2 -2.21 -13.73 -21.07
N ARG A 3 -2.75 -14.37 -22.13
CA ARG A 3 -2.07 -15.45 -22.86
C ARG A 3 -0.84 -14.99 -23.66
N ASP A 4 -0.79 -13.72 -24.01
CA ASP A 4 0.13 -13.17 -25.02
C ASP A 4 1.21 -12.26 -24.39
N CYS A 5 1.26 -12.18 -23.06
CA CYS A 5 2.24 -11.40 -22.31
C CYS A 5 3.07 -12.29 -21.38
N ASP A 6 4.31 -11.91 -21.11
CA ASP A 6 5.15 -12.56 -20.11
C ASP A 6 5.04 -11.91 -18.73
N ALA A 7 4.55 -10.67 -18.68
CA ALA A 7 4.26 -9.96 -17.45
C ALA A 7 2.94 -9.19 -17.54
N ALA A 8 2.19 -9.17 -16.44
CA ALA A 8 0.99 -8.34 -16.27
C ALA A 8 1.10 -7.54 -14.97
N ILE A 9 0.91 -6.23 -15.07
CA ILE A 9 0.85 -5.30 -13.93
C ILE A 9 -0.60 -4.94 -13.72
N LEU A 10 -1.10 -5.17 -12.51
CA LEU A 10 -2.48 -4.89 -12.14
C LEU A 10 -2.56 -3.55 -11.42
N GLY A 11 -3.50 -2.70 -11.88
CA GLY A 11 -3.69 -1.34 -11.39
C GLY A 11 -5.14 -0.90 -11.54
N THR A 12 -6.08 -1.73 -11.09
CA THR A 12 -7.52 -1.41 -11.17
C THR A 12 -8.07 -1.06 -9.78
N ALA A 13 -9.22 -0.37 -9.76
CA ALA A 13 -9.98 -0.11 -8.54
C ALA A 13 -11.02 -1.20 -8.22
N SER A 14 -10.83 -2.43 -8.73
CA SER A 14 -11.77 -3.51 -8.49
C SER A 14 -11.90 -3.83 -7.00
N PRO A 15 -13.12 -3.97 -6.46
CA PRO A 15 -13.32 -4.37 -5.07
C PRO A 15 -13.07 -5.87 -4.85
N VAL A 16 -12.91 -6.65 -5.92
CA VAL A 16 -12.74 -8.11 -5.91
C VAL A 16 -11.57 -8.55 -6.77
N ALA A 17 -11.05 -9.74 -6.52
CA ALA A 17 -10.02 -10.34 -7.36
C ALA A 17 -10.55 -10.57 -8.79
N ILE A 18 -9.79 -10.09 -9.78
CA ILE A 18 -10.07 -10.24 -11.21
C ILE A 18 -9.39 -11.51 -11.74
N LEU A 19 -8.18 -11.80 -11.27
CA LEU A 19 -7.42 -12.99 -11.65
C LEU A 19 -7.53 -14.06 -10.55
N VAL A 20 -8.29 -15.11 -10.84
CA VAL A 20 -8.43 -16.31 -10.00
C VAL A 20 -7.63 -17.47 -10.58
N ALA A 21 -7.29 -18.45 -9.75
CA ALA A 21 -6.42 -19.58 -10.11
C ALA A 21 -6.83 -20.29 -11.41
N ASP A 22 -8.12 -20.62 -11.57
CA ASP A 22 -8.60 -21.36 -12.75
C ASP A 22 -8.41 -20.57 -14.05
N LEU A 23 -8.64 -19.24 -14.01
CA LEU A 23 -8.43 -18.37 -15.16
C LEU A 23 -6.95 -18.31 -15.53
N VAL A 24 -6.07 -18.22 -14.53
CA VAL A 24 -4.62 -18.19 -14.75
C VAL A 24 -4.12 -19.54 -15.28
N VAL A 25 -4.57 -20.67 -14.73
CA VAL A 25 -4.28 -22.01 -15.24
C VAL A 25 -4.65 -22.12 -16.72
N GLY A 26 -5.84 -21.63 -17.09
CA GLY A 26 -6.28 -21.60 -18.48
C GLY A 26 -5.47 -20.67 -19.39
N ALA A 27 -4.82 -19.65 -18.83
CA ALA A 27 -3.94 -18.76 -19.57
C ALA A 27 -2.53 -19.34 -19.77
N VAL A 28 -2.02 -20.12 -18.80
CA VAL A 28 -0.64 -20.64 -18.84
C VAL A 28 -0.49 -22.06 -19.38
N ARG A 29 -1.60 -22.81 -19.53
CA ARG A 29 -1.60 -24.23 -19.94
C ARG A 29 -0.71 -24.57 -21.16
N HIS A 30 -0.60 -23.67 -22.14
CA HIS A 30 0.13 -23.90 -23.39
C HIS A 30 1.34 -22.98 -23.58
N ARG A 31 1.77 -22.31 -22.51
CA ARG A 31 2.92 -21.41 -22.56
C ARG A 31 4.22 -22.20 -22.43
N SER A 32 5.25 -21.76 -23.15
CA SER A 32 6.64 -22.21 -22.97
C SER A 32 7.44 -21.29 -22.05
N THR A 33 6.89 -20.12 -21.69
CA THR A 33 7.51 -19.13 -20.81
C THR A 33 6.63 -18.89 -19.59
N ASP A 34 7.28 -18.64 -18.45
CA ASP A 34 6.62 -18.29 -17.21
C ASP A 34 5.86 -16.96 -17.33
N LEU A 35 4.85 -16.78 -16.47
CA LEU A 35 4.04 -15.56 -16.36
C LEU A 35 4.35 -14.86 -15.04
N LEU A 36 4.77 -13.60 -15.12
CA LEU A 36 4.94 -12.70 -13.98
C LEU A 36 3.66 -11.87 -13.77
N LEU A 37 3.12 -11.90 -12.57
CA LEU A 37 2.02 -11.05 -12.14
C LEU A 37 2.52 -10.08 -11.07
N VAL A 38 2.27 -8.78 -11.25
CA VAL A 38 2.58 -7.74 -10.26
C VAL A 38 1.28 -7.11 -9.79
N ASP A 39 0.89 -7.37 -8.54
CA ASP A 39 -0.35 -6.88 -7.93
C ASP A 39 -0.07 -5.89 -6.80
N GLY A 40 -0.05 -4.61 -7.16
CA GLY A 40 0.05 -3.49 -6.22
C GLY A 40 -1.29 -2.99 -5.68
N CYS A 41 -2.40 -3.70 -5.93
CA CYS A 41 -3.74 -3.18 -5.65
C CYS A 41 -4.22 -3.48 -4.22
N VAL A 42 -5.01 -2.55 -3.66
CA VAL A 42 -5.74 -2.72 -2.40
C VAL A 42 -7.18 -2.23 -2.59
N PRO A 43 -8.21 -3.10 -2.56
CA PRO A 43 -8.16 -4.56 -2.41
C PRO A 43 -7.42 -5.28 -3.54
N ARG A 44 -6.87 -6.46 -3.25
CA ARG A 44 -6.03 -7.21 -4.20
C ARG A 44 -6.78 -7.62 -5.46
N ASN A 45 -6.13 -7.52 -6.61
CA ASN A 45 -6.71 -7.89 -7.90
C ASN A 45 -6.41 -9.35 -8.30
N VAL A 46 -5.40 -9.98 -7.69
CA VAL A 46 -5.03 -11.39 -7.91
C VAL A 46 -5.32 -12.21 -6.65
N ASP A 47 -6.01 -13.33 -6.82
CA ASP A 47 -6.21 -14.32 -5.76
C ASP A 47 -4.85 -14.94 -5.35
N PRO A 48 -4.48 -14.94 -4.05
CA PRO A 48 -3.19 -15.49 -3.61
C PRO A 48 -2.99 -16.98 -3.94
N ARG A 49 -4.06 -17.75 -4.18
CA ARG A 49 -3.97 -19.15 -4.64
C ARG A 49 -3.25 -19.29 -5.98
N VAL A 50 -3.17 -18.22 -6.78
CA VAL A 50 -2.41 -18.19 -8.03
C VAL A 50 -0.94 -18.51 -7.83
N ARG A 51 -0.37 -18.28 -6.64
CA ARG A 51 1.02 -18.70 -6.31
C ARG A 51 1.27 -20.20 -6.45
N GLY A 52 0.22 -21.03 -6.38
CA GLY A 52 0.33 -22.47 -6.58
C GLY A 52 0.30 -22.92 -8.04
N VAL A 53 0.13 -22.00 -9.00
CA VAL A 53 0.06 -22.34 -10.43
C VAL A 53 1.47 -22.48 -11.00
N LEU A 54 1.77 -23.63 -11.61
CA LEU A 54 3.06 -23.90 -12.23
C LEU A 54 3.35 -22.89 -13.36
N GLY A 55 4.58 -22.36 -13.38
CA GLY A 55 4.99 -21.35 -14.36
C GLY A 55 4.44 -19.96 -14.09
N VAL A 56 3.98 -19.69 -12.86
CA VAL A 56 3.48 -18.36 -12.45
C VAL A 56 4.27 -17.83 -11.26
N THR A 57 4.69 -16.57 -11.35
CA THR A 57 5.22 -15.80 -10.22
C THR A 57 4.26 -14.66 -9.91
N LEU A 58 3.85 -14.54 -8.65
CA LEU A 58 3.06 -13.39 -8.17
C LEU A 58 3.92 -12.56 -7.22
N LEU A 59 4.13 -11.30 -7.57
CA LEU A 59 4.67 -10.25 -6.70
C LEU A 59 3.52 -9.37 -6.24
N ASP A 60 3.25 -9.31 -4.94
CA ASP A 60 2.31 -8.34 -4.36
C ASP A 60 3.02 -7.30 -3.47
N ILE A 61 2.25 -6.38 -2.89
CA ILE A 61 2.80 -5.32 -2.02
C ILE A 61 3.64 -5.90 -0.88
N ALA A 62 3.30 -7.08 -0.34
CA ALA A 62 4.09 -7.68 0.73
C ALA A 62 5.48 -8.08 0.24
N ASP A 63 5.60 -8.56 -1.00
CA ASP A 63 6.87 -8.93 -1.61
C ASP A 63 7.74 -7.69 -1.91
N LEU A 64 7.11 -6.60 -2.35
CA LEU A 64 7.79 -5.33 -2.69
C LEU A 64 8.31 -4.56 -1.47
N ARG A 65 7.81 -4.85 -0.27
CA ARG A 65 8.23 -4.20 0.99
C ARG A 65 9.54 -4.74 1.57
N SER A 66 10.14 -5.76 0.97
CA SER A 66 11.33 -6.45 1.50
C SER A 66 12.66 -5.73 1.23
N GLY A 67 12.67 -4.65 0.43
CA GLY A 67 13.86 -3.84 0.22
C GLY A 67 13.97 -2.73 1.26
N ASP A 68 15.11 -2.68 1.98
CA ASP A 68 15.53 -1.43 2.63
C ASP A 68 15.52 -0.30 1.59
N LEU A 69 15.09 0.90 1.99
CA LEU A 69 15.26 2.08 1.14
C LEU A 69 16.72 2.13 0.71
N ALA A 70 16.97 2.23 -0.60
CA ALA A 70 18.32 2.34 -1.10
C ALA A 70 19.05 3.45 -0.33
N PRO A 71 20.31 3.25 0.11
CA PRO A 71 21.05 4.25 0.90
C PRO A 71 21.01 5.67 0.28
N ALA A 72 20.89 5.73 -1.05
CA ALA A 72 20.71 6.95 -1.83
C ALA A 72 19.51 7.82 -1.43
N TRP A 73 18.49 7.28 -0.76
CA TRP A 73 17.29 8.02 -0.33
C TRP A 73 17.27 8.32 1.18
N SER A 74 18.31 7.94 1.93
CA SER A 74 18.34 8.12 3.39
C SER A 74 18.31 9.60 3.79
N ASP A 75 19.12 10.44 3.13
CA ASP A 75 19.19 11.87 3.46
C ASP A 75 17.88 12.60 3.10
N GLU A 76 17.30 12.26 1.95
CA GLU A 76 16.00 12.80 1.51
C GLU A 76 14.89 12.39 2.48
N ALA A 77 14.88 11.12 2.93
CA ALA A 77 13.92 10.63 3.91
C ALA A 77 14.07 11.35 5.27
N ALA A 78 15.30 11.60 5.72
CA ALA A 78 15.55 12.35 6.94
C ALA A 78 15.10 13.82 6.84
N ALA A 79 15.36 14.47 5.70
CA ALA A 79 14.89 15.83 5.43
C ALA A 79 13.36 15.91 5.42
N ALA A 80 12.70 14.96 4.75
CA ALA A 80 11.24 14.87 4.72
C ALA A 80 10.65 14.63 6.13
N ALA A 81 11.27 13.77 6.94
CA ALA A 81 10.86 13.53 8.32
C ALA A 81 10.91 14.82 9.16
N GLY A 82 11.97 15.62 9.03
CA GLY A 82 12.09 16.90 9.72
C GLY A 82 11.00 17.91 9.33
N LEU A 83 10.57 17.92 8.07
CA LEU A 83 9.43 18.75 7.61
C LEU A 83 8.11 18.28 8.23
N VAL A 84 7.88 16.97 8.28
CA VAL A 84 6.68 16.39 8.91
C VAL A 84 6.63 16.75 10.39
N ASP A 85 7.74 16.64 11.12
CA ASP A 85 7.80 16.98 12.54
C ASP A 85 7.47 18.45 12.80
N ALA A 86 8.03 19.36 12.01
CA ALA A 86 7.73 20.79 12.10
C ALA A 86 6.24 21.09 11.85
N GLU A 87 5.63 20.42 10.88
CA GLU A 87 4.22 20.56 10.54
C GLU A 87 3.28 19.96 11.59
N VAL A 88 3.63 18.78 12.14
CA VAL A 88 2.89 18.16 13.24
C VAL A 88 2.89 19.07 14.46
N GLU A 89 4.02 19.69 14.78
CA GLU A 89 4.13 20.59 15.91
C GLU A 89 3.37 21.92 15.68
N ARG A 90 3.37 22.43 14.44
CA ARG A 90 2.50 23.55 14.04
C ARG A 90 1.02 23.21 14.19
N LEU A 91 0.62 22.00 13.77
CA LEU A 91 -0.74 21.49 13.90
C LEU A 91 -1.17 21.35 15.36
N ARG A 92 -0.31 20.79 16.22
CA ARG A 92 -0.56 20.68 17.68
C ARG A 92 -0.84 22.02 18.32
N ARG A 93 -0.01 23.04 18.06
CA ARG A 93 -0.26 24.41 18.55
C ARG A 93 -1.58 24.99 18.02
N TRP A 94 -1.92 24.71 16.76
CA TRP A 94 -3.19 25.13 16.20
C TRP A 94 -4.39 24.48 16.90
N TRP A 95 -4.32 23.17 17.20
CA TRP A 95 -5.35 22.47 17.98
C TRP A 95 -5.52 23.04 19.37
N VAL A 96 -4.43 23.28 20.11
CA VAL A 96 -4.50 23.88 21.46
C VAL A 96 -5.19 25.25 21.40
N ARG A 97 -4.76 26.14 20.50
CA ARG A 97 -5.41 27.46 20.33
C ARG A 97 -6.89 27.35 20.00
N ARG A 98 -7.29 26.39 19.17
CA ARG A 98 -8.70 26.17 18.79
C ARG A 98 -9.52 25.62 19.97
N ALA A 99 -8.94 24.72 20.76
CA ALA A 99 -9.56 24.19 21.96
C ALA A 99 -9.77 25.29 23.01
N SER A 100 -8.77 26.14 23.25
CA SER A 100 -8.87 27.28 24.19
C SER A 100 -9.91 28.32 23.76
N ARG A 101 -10.12 28.51 22.44
CA ARG A 101 -11.20 29.37 21.92
C ARG A 101 -12.61 28.79 22.10
N ARG A 102 -12.74 27.46 22.23
CA ARG A 102 -13.99 26.79 22.61
C ARG A 102 -14.17 26.69 24.14
N GLY A 103 -13.08 26.60 24.89
CA GLY A 103 -13.06 26.57 26.36
C GLY A 103 -13.29 27.93 27.04
N SER A 104 -13.28 29.05 26.30
CA SER A 104 -13.77 30.34 26.80
C SER A 104 -15.30 30.39 26.96
N ALA A 105 -16.02 29.32 26.61
CA ALA A 105 -17.48 29.24 26.73
C ALA A 105 -17.97 28.14 27.68
N LEU A 106 -17.11 27.25 28.23
CA LEU A 106 -17.52 26.26 29.21
C LEU A 106 -16.37 25.95 30.17
N ASP A 107 -16.56 26.33 31.44
CA ASP A 107 -15.73 25.94 32.58
C ASP A 107 -15.60 24.41 32.65
N VAL A 108 -14.37 23.93 32.68
CA VAL A 108 -14.04 22.53 32.98
C VAL A 108 -13.44 22.50 34.38
N GLU A 109 -14.25 22.07 35.35
CA GLU A 109 -13.83 21.79 36.72
C GLU A 109 -12.79 20.66 36.75
N PRO A 110 -11.75 20.74 37.60
CA PRO A 110 -10.71 19.73 37.67
C PRO A 110 -11.25 18.47 38.36
N VAL A 111 -11.11 17.32 37.70
CA VAL A 111 -11.35 16.01 38.33
C VAL A 111 -10.22 15.76 39.32
N GLY A 112 -10.56 15.84 40.61
CA GLY A 112 -9.69 15.50 41.73
C GLY A 112 -9.25 14.03 41.69
N LEU A 113 -7.99 13.83 42.08
CA LEU A 113 -7.38 12.52 42.35
C LEU A 113 -7.92 11.92 43.66
#